data_AF-A0A951K3X1-F1
#
_entry.id   AF-A0A951K3X1-F1
#
_cell.length_a   1.000
_cell.length_b   1.000
_cell.length_c   1.000
_cell.angle_alpha   90.00
_cell.angle_beta   90.00
_cell.angle_gamma   90.00
#
_symmetry.space_group_name_H-M   'P 1'
#
loop_
_entity.id
_entity.type
_entity.pdbx_description
1 polymer ?
#
loop_
_entity_poly.entity_id
_entity_poly.type
_entity_poly.pdbx_seq_one_letter_code
_entity_poly.pdbx_strand_id
1 'polypeptide(L)'
;TGYAVEIGLLIDILEQAGLPAIGQVDLERRIHRNQPLPNLSQMAYVILQGAIRKLEERHRLELLTEVGRGMKLINTTKEHFNLEVHEIGDEIRAPMISVPAYVERRKSLKGR
;
A
#
# COMPACT_ATOMS: atom_id res chain seq x y z
N THR A 1 -0.74 -8.84 -2.71
CA THR A 1 -1.43 -7.53 -2.76
C THR A 1 -0.93 -6.73 -1.58
N GLY A 2 -0.25 -5.62 -1.82
CA GLY A 2 0.34 -4.80 -0.76
C GLY A 2 -0.73 -3.96 -0.09
N TYR A 3 -0.69 -3.86 1.23
CA TYR A 3 -1.64 -3.05 2.01
C TYR A 3 -1.52 -1.54 1.73
N ALA A 4 -0.49 -1.12 1.00
CA ALA A 4 -0.32 0.25 0.53
C ALA A 4 -1.13 0.57 -0.74
N VAL A 5 -1.71 -0.42 -1.42
CA VAL A 5 -2.39 -0.22 -2.71
C VAL A 5 -3.62 0.67 -2.55
N GLU A 6 -4.46 0.39 -1.55
CA GLU A 6 -5.72 1.12 -1.35
C GLU A 6 -5.48 2.59 -0.99
N ILE A 7 -4.55 2.86 -0.08
CA ILE A 7 -4.19 4.24 0.30
C ILE A 7 -3.51 4.97 -0.85
N GLY A 8 -2.60 4.31 -1.58
CA GLY A 8 -1.93 4.88 -2.74
C GLY A 8 -2.91 5.29 -3.82
N LEU A 9 -3.90 4.44 -4.11
CA LEU A 9 -4.94 4.73 -5.08
C LEU A 9 -5.83 5.91 -4.64
N LEU A 10 -6.22 5.97 -3.35
CA LEU A 10 -7.00 7.09 -2.84
C LEU A 10 -6.26 8.43 -2.96
N ILE A 11 -4.95 8.45 -2.65
CA ILE A 11 -4.11 9.63 -2.83
C ILE A 11 -4.02 10.01 -4.32
N ASP A 12 -3.75 9.04 -5.19
CA ASP A 12 -3.62 9.28 -6.63
C ASP A 12 -4.90 9.83 -7.25
N ILE A 13 -6.08 9.31 -6.87
CA ILE A 13 -7.37 9.82 -7.34
C ILE A 13 -7.61 11.24 -6.82
N LEU A 14 -7.35 11.49 -5.53
CA LEU A 14 -7.51 12.81 -4.94
C LEU A 14 -6.63 13.85 -5.64
N GLU A 15 -5.40 13.50 -6.00
CA GLU A 15 -4.47 14.41 -6.67
C GLU A 15 -4.81 14.62 -8.15
N GLN A 16 -5.25 13.58 -8.86
CA GLN A 16 -5.51 13.67 -10.31
C GLN A 16 -6.91 14.22 -10.64
N ALA A 17 -7.91 13.90 -9.82
CA ALA A 17 -9.33 14.17 -10.12
C ALA A 17 -10.03 15.00 -9.04
N GLY A 18 -9.38 15.26 -7.89
CA GLY A 18 -9.94 16.03 -6.80
C GLY A 18 -10.98 15.26 -5.97
N LEU A 19 -11.37 15.85 -4.83
CA LEU A 19 -12.35 15.27 -3.93
C LEU A 19 -13.73 14.99 -4.58
N PRO A 20 -14.25 15.82 -5.52
CA PRO A 20 -15.53 15.55 -6.19
C PRO A 20 -15.57 14.23 -6.99
N ALA A 21 -14.41 13.67 -7.35
CA ALA A 21 -14.33 12.38 -8.03
C ALA A 21 -14.47 11.17 -7.08
N ILE A 22 -14.51 11.40 -5.77
CA ILE A 22 -14.59 10.35 -4.74
C ILE A 22 -15.98 10.36 -4.10
N GLY A 23 -16.68 9.24 -4.21
CA GLY A 23 -17.93 8.98 -3.50
C GLY A 23 -17.75 7.88 -2.45
N GLN A 24 -18.53 7.95 -1.38
CA GLN A 24 -18.65 6.87 -0.39
C GLN A 24 -20.07 6.29 -0.46
N VAL A 25 -20.18 4.97 -0.32
CA VAL A 25 -21.45 4.24 -0.38
C VAL A 25 -21.56 3.37 0.87
N ASP A 26 -22.74 3.36 1.49
CA ASP A 26 -23.02 2.47 2.61
C ASP A 26 -23.19 1.02 2.11
N LEU A 27 -22.46 0.09 2.72
CA LEU A 27 -22.50 -1.33 2.40
C LEU A 27 -23.31 -2.13 3.43
N GLU A 28 -23.94 -1.45 4.39
CA GLU A 28 -24.71 -1.99 5.53
C GLU A 28 -23.86 -2.88 6.46
N ARG A 29 -23.56 -4.11 6.05
CA ARG A 29 -22.84 -5.09 6.86
C ARG A 29 -21.67 -5.71 6.11
N ARG A 30 -20.47 -5.52 6.65
CA ARG A 30 -19.25 -6.20 6.22
C ARG A 30 -18.75 -7.13 7.32
N ILE A 31 -18.62 -8.42 7.00
CA ILE A 31 -17.98 -9.40 7.88
C ILE A 31 -16.62 -9.75 7.28
N HIS A 32 -15.57 -9.69 8.08
CA HIS A 32 -14.23 -10.09 7.67
C HIS A 32 -13.54 -10.87 8.80
N ARG A 33 -12.46 -11.59 8.46
CA ARG A 33 -11.64 -12.26 9.47
C ARG A 33 -10.91 -11.25 10.35
N ASN A 34 -10.80 -11.56 11.64
CA ASN A 34 -9.94 -10.82 12.57
C ASN A 34 -8.50 -11.29 12.37
N GLN A 35 -7.59 -10.32 12.25
CA GLN A 35 -6.16 -10.60 12.14
C GLN A 35 -5.52 -10.52 13.54
N PRO A 36 -4.50 -11.33 13.84
CA PRO A 36 -3.73 -11.19 15.07
C PRO A 36 -2.96 -9.86 15.06
N LEU A 37 -2.70 -9.31 16.24
CA LEU A 37 -2.03 -8.01 16.40
C LEU A 37 -0.70 -7.87 15.64
N PRO A 38 0.22 -8.87 15.62
CA PRO A 38 1.46 -8.76 14.86
C PRO A 38 1.22 -8.52 13.35
N ASN A 39 0.22 -9.17 12.76
CA ASN A 39 -0.15 -8.97 11.36
C ASN A 39 -0.70 -7.55 11.14
N LEU A 40 -1.50 -7.04 12.09
CA LEU A 40 -2.01 -5.66 12.01
C LEU A 40 -0.88 -4.63 12.10
N SER A 41 0.14 -4.85 12.95
CA SER A 41 1.32 -3.98 13.01
C SER A 41 2.10 -3.98 11.70
N GLN A 42 2.31 -5.15 11.09
CA GLN A 42 2.91 -5.25 9.75
C GLN A 42 2.09 -4.49 8.70
N MET A 43 0.77 -4.68 8.68
CA MET A 43 -0.15 -3.97 7.77
C MET A 43 -0.07 -2.44 7.94
N ALA A 44 -0.09 -1.96 9.18
CA ALA A 44 0.00 -0.53 9.48
C ALA A 44 1.34 0.06 9.02
N TYR A 45 2.44 -0.67 9.19
CA TYR A 45 3.75 -0.25 8.70
C TYR A 45 3.79 -0.14 7.18
N VAL A 46 3.23 -1.11 6.46
CA VAL A 46 3.10 -1.06 5.00
C VAL A 46 2.31 0.17 4.55
N ILE A 47 1.17 0.46 5.20
CA ILE A 47 0.33 1.63 4.90
C ILE A 47 1.12 2.92 5.12
N LEU A 48 1.84 3.02 6.24
CA LEU A 48 2.68 4.19 6.55
C LEU A 48 3.78 4.39 5.49
N GLN A 49 4.48 3.32 5.11
CA GLN A 49 5.50 3.37 4.04
C GLN A 49 4.89 3.84 2.72
N GLY A 50 3.70 3.33 2.36
CA GLY A 50 2.96 3.77 1.18
C GLY A 50 2.63 5.26 1.19
N ALA A 51 2.14 5.77 2.33
CA ALA A 51 1.81 7.19 2.51
C ALA A 51 3.07 8.09 2.48
N ILE A 52 4.15 7.70 3.15
CA ILE A 52 5.42 8.44 3.14
C ILE A 52 5.97 8.51 1.71
N ARG A 53 5.94 7.41 0.96
CA ARG A 53 6.45 7.40 -0.42
C ARG A 53 5.67 8.36 -1.33
N LYS A 54 4.34 8.44 -1.18
CA LYS A 54 3.54 9.46 -1.90
C LYS A 54 3.93 10.88 -1.50
N LEU A 55 4.23 11.12 -0.23
CA LEU A 55 4.70 12.42 0.25
C LEU A 55 6.08 12.77 -0.33
N GLU A 56 7.00 11.81 -0.38
CA GLU A 56 8.33 11.97 -1.00
C GLU A 56 8.23 12.31 -2.48
N GLU A 57 7.40 11.58 -3.23
CA GLU A 57 7.12 11.84 -4.66
C GLU A 57 6.59 13.26 -4.89
N ARG A 58 5.70 13.73 -4.02
CA ARG A 58 5.08 15.06 -4.10
C ARG A 58 6.02 16.20 -3.75
N HIS A 59 6.79 16.06 -2.67
CA HIS A 59 7.58 17.14 -2.10
C HIS A 59 9.07 17.05 -2.40
N ARG A 60 9.50 16.04 -3.17
CA ARG A 60 10.92 15.75 -3.45
C ARG A 60 11.74 15.63 -2.16
N LEU A 61 11.19 14.91 -1.18
CA LEU A 61 11.83 14.63 0.11
C LEU A 61 12.39 13.21 0.12
N GLU A 62 13.35 12.95 1.01
CA GLU A 62 13.92 11.61 1.27
C GLU A 62 13.77 11.27 2.76
N LEU A 63 12.58 10.81 3.15
CA LEU A 63 12.20 10.49 4.52
C LEU A 63 12.43 9.01 4.87
N LEU A 64 12.28 8.10 3.90
CA LEU A 64 12.43 6.65 4.10
C LEU A 64 13.88 6.24 4.37
N THR A 65 14.86 7.05 3.97
CA THR A 65 16.28 6.88 4.27
C THR A 65 16.57 7.00 5.77
N GLU A 66 15.79 7.80 6.51
CA GLU A 66 15.94 7.99 7.95
C GLU A 66 15.17 6.94 8.78
N VAL A 67 14.01 6.49 8.30
CA VAL A 67 13.13 5.55 9.02
C VAL A 67 13.58 4.09 8.87
N GLY A 68 14.32 3.77 7.81
CA GLY A 68 14.72 2.40 7.48
C GLY A 68 13.59 1.60 6.81
N ARG A 69 13.94 0.60 6.00
CA ARG A 69 12.99 -0.22 5.22
C ARG A 69 12.51 -1.48 5.96
N GLY A 70 13.08 -1.75 7.13
CA GLY A 70 12.78 -2.92 7.95
C GLY A 70 11.95 -2.57 9.17
N MET A 71 10.82 -3.23 9.34
CA MET A 71 10.07 -3.15 10.59
C MET A 71 10.68 -4.11 11.62
N LYS A 72 10.92 -3.60 12.82
CA LYS A 72 11.45 -4.34 13.96
C LYS A 72 10.31 -4.77 14.88
N LEU A 73 10.04 -6.06 14.97
CA LEU A 73 9.06 -6.66 15.87
C LEU A 73 9.76 -7.32 17.05
N ILE A 74 9.37 -6.94 18.26
CA ILE A 74 9.87 -7.57 19.48
C ILE A 74 8.85 -8.64 19.89
N ASN A 75 9.23 -9.90 19.71
CA ASN A 75 8.47 -11.03 20.18
C ASN A 75 8.87 -11.35 21.62
N THR A 76 7.90 -11.29 22.54
CA THR A 76 8.13 -11.59 23.95
C THR A 76 7.63 -13.00 24.24
N THR A 77 8.53 -13.90 24.62
CA THR A 77 8.18 -15.17 25.26
C THR A 77 8.41 -15.06 26.77
N LYS A 78 7.88 -16.00 27.57
CA LYS A 78 7.97 -15.94 29.04
C LYS A 78 9.41 -15.85 29.58
N GLU A 79 10.41 -16.28 28.80
CA GLU A 79 11.80 -16.37 29.25
C GLU A 79 12.77 -15.56 28.37
N HIS A 80 12.38 -15.19 27.14
CA HIS A 80 13.28 -14.53 26.18
C HIS A 80 12.59 -13.48 25.30
N PHE A 81 13.36 -12.47 24.89
CA PHE A 81 12.99 -11.53 23.83
C PHE A 81 13.66 -11.95 22.53
N ASN A 82 12.89 -12.00 21.44
CA ASN A 82 13.42 -12.20 20.09
C ASN A 82 13.09 -10.98 19.22
N LEU A 83 14.07 -10.51 18.46
CA LEU A 83 13.89 -9.42 17.50
C LEU A 83 13.72 -10.01 16.10
N GLU A 84 12.53 -9.85 15.53
CA GLU A 84 12.24 -10.22 14.16
C GLU A 84 12.24 -8.97 13.28
N VAL A 85 12.99 -9.01 12.18
CA VAL A 85 13.05 -7.89 11.23
C VAL A 85 12.36 -8.32 9.95
N HIS A 86 11.30 -7.61 9.57
CA HIS A 86 10.64 -7.79 8.29
C HIS A 86 11.04 -6.65 7.36
N GLU A 87 11.73 -6.99 6.28
CA GLU A 87 11.89 -6.05 5.17
C GLU A 87 10.57 -5.94 4.42
N ILE A 88 9.98 -4.75 4.45
CA ILE A 88 8.70 -4.47 3.83
C ILE A 88 8.99 -3.54 2.65
N GLY A 89 9.06 -4.12 1.46
CA GLY A 89 9.23 -3.40 0.21
C GLY A 89 8.06 -3.66 -0.73
N ASP A 90 7.17 -2.68 -0.88
CA ASP A 90 6.16 -2.73 -1.93
C ASP A 90 6.73 -2.14 -3.23
N GLU A 91 6.71 -2.94 -4.30
CA GLU A 91 7.07 -2.49 -5.65
C GLU A 91 5.91 -1.65 -6.24
N ILE A 92 6.21 -0.45 -6.74
CA ILE A 92 5.22 0.34 -7.49
C ILE A 92 5.10 -0.27 -8.89
N ARG A 93 3.89 -0.65 -9.25
CA ARG A 93 3.58 -1.02 -10.62
C ARG A 93 3.36 0.24 -11.45
N ALA A 94 3.99 0.28 -12.62
CA ALA A 94 3.73 1.33 -13.60
C ALA A 94 2.24 1.35 -13.99
N PRO A 95 1.68 2.51 -14.38
CA PRO A 95 0.31 2.60 -14.87
C PRO A 95 0.08 1.55 -15.96
N MET A 96 -1.00 0.79 -15.84
CA MET A 96 -1.25 -0.34 -16.75
C MET A 96 -1.30 0.08 -18.23
N ILE A 97 -1.62 1.35 -18.52
CA ILE A 97 -1.63 1.92 -19.87
C ILE A 97 -0.23 2.05 -20.49
N SER A 98 0.81 2.15 -19.66
CA SER A 98 2.19 2.31 -20.12
C SER A 98 2.89 0.99 -20.36
N VAL A 99 2.25 -0.13 -20.03
CA VAL A 99 2.83 -1.47 -20.18
C VAL A 99 2.31 -2.09 -21.49
N PRO A 100 3.19 -2.33 -22.49
CA PRO A 100 2.77 -2.76 -23.83
C PRO A 100 1.88 -4.01 -23.84
N ALA A 101 2.19 -5.01 -23.01
CA ALA A 101 1.44 -6.25 -22.93
C ALA A 101 -0.05 -6.03 -22.58
N TYR A 102 -0.35 -5.09 -21.68
CA TYR A 102 -1.73 -4.77 -21.30
C TYR A 102 -2.44 -3.95 -22.38
N VAL A 103 -1.73 -3.05 -23.06
CA VAL A 103 -2.28 -2.26 -24.17
C VAL A 103 -2.72 -3.18 -25.32
N GLU A 104 -1.87 -4.13 -25.72
CA GLU A 104 -2.18 -5.08 -26.80
C GLU A 104 -3.32 -6.03 -26.41
N ARG A 105 -3.34 -6.48 -25.15
CA ARG A 105 -4.46 -7.28 -24.64
C ARG A 105 -5.78 -6.51 -24.67
N ARG A 106 -5.79 -5.22 -24.31
CA ARG A 106 -6.99 -4.38 -24.35
C ARG A 106 -7.50 -4.16 -25.79
N LYS A 107 -6.60 -4.00 -26.77
CA LYS A 107 -6.96 -3.88 -28.20
C LYS A 107 -7.64 -5.15 -28.71
N SER A 108 -7.08 -6.33 -28.43
CA SER A 108 -7.65 -7.60 -28.89
C SER A 108 -9.03 -7.92 -28.31
N LEU A 109 -9.37 -7.40 -27.12
CA LEU A 109 -10.71 -7.53 -26.52
C LEU A 109 -11.75 -6.59 -27.15
N LYS A 110 -11.34 -5.42 -27.66
CA LYS A 110 -12.24 -4.43 -28.30
C LYS A 110 -12.55 -4.75 -29.77
N GLY A 111 -11.73 -5.59 -30.42
CA GLY A 111 -11.96 -6.06 -31.79
C GLY A 111 -12.87 -7.29 -31.89
N ARG A 112 -13.47 -7.71 -30.77
CA ARG A 112 -14.51 -8.74 -30.68
C ARG A 112 -15.84 -8.08 -30.37
#